data_AF-A0A397CD39-F1
#
_entry.id   AF-A0A397CD39-F1
#
_cell.length_a   1.000
_cell.length_b   1.000
_cell.length_c   1.000
_cell.angle_alpha   90.00
_cell.angle_beta   90.00
_cell.angle_gamma   90.00
#
_symmetry.space_group_name_H-M   'P 1'
#
loop_
_entity.id
_entity.type
_entity.pdbx_description
1 polymer ?
#
loop_
_entity_poly.entity_id
_entity_poly.type
_entity_poly.pdbx_seq_one_letter_code
_entity_poly.pdbx_strand_id
1 'polypeptide(L)'
;MMDGAYFVGRKDILDWVNATCALSLTKVEQTCTGAVACQILDAIYPGKVQMSKVDWSANKDYEYIQNYKILQKTFTTLKIDRHIEVDKLIRGKYQDNLEFMQWYKRFYELNAGGAGDYDPIAQREKGKGGAAYSAKYKFAGATAGAPAPAKKRPVASTSKASAKPPGAPVSVEKEKAGGFPEGDFSVPDDDAGGEDELM
;
A
#
# COMPACT_ATOMS: atom_id res chain seq x y z
N MET A 1 10.64 -19.73 -31.68
CA MET A 1 11.76 -20.18 -30.81
C MET A 1 11.43 -19.69 -29.41
N MET A 2 10.89 -20.54 -28.53
CA MET A 2 10.64 -20.14 -27.14
C MET A 2 11.95 -20.26 -26.38
N ASP A 3 12.54 -19.11 -26.10
CA ASP A 3 13.82 -18.96 -25.38
C ASP A 3 13.75 -19.74 -24.05
N GLY A 4 14.86 -20.38 -23.68
CA GLY A 4 14.88 -21.39 -22.62
C GLY A 4 14.19 -20.91 -21.34
N ALA A 5 13.29 -21.73 -20.79
CA ALA A 5 12.58 -21.42 -19.57
C ALA A 5 13.59 -21.19 -18.43
N TYR A 6 13.88 -19.92 -18.15
CA TYR A 6 14.70 -19.50 -17.03
C TYR A 6 13.96 -19.90 -15.75
N PHE A 7 14.33 -21.06 -15.21
CA PHE A 7 13.73 -21.62 -14.02
C PHE A 7 14.25 -20.89 -12.77
N VAL A 8 13.88 -19.61 -12.67
CA VAL A 8 14.23 -18.75 -11.53
C VAL A 8 13.42 -19.22 -10.33
N GLY A 9 14.11 -19.53 -9.23
CA GLY A 9 13.48 -20.04 -8.02
C GLY A 9 12.47 -19.06 -7.41
N ARG A 10 11.49 -19.58 -6.67
CA ARG A 10 10.49 -18.76 -5.94
C ARG A 10 11.16 -17.69 -5.07
N LYS A 11 12.29 -18.04 -4.43
CA LYS A 11 13.06 -17.16 -3.56
C LYS A 11 13.65 -16.00 -4.37
N ASP A 12 14.34 -16.30 -5.47
CA ASP A 12 14.99 -15.35 -6.35
C ASP A 12 13.98 -14.41 -7.04
N ILE A 13 12.81 -14.92 -7.43
CA ILE A 13 11.70 -14.09 -7.92
C ILE A 13 11.20 -13.13 -6.83
N LEU A 14 10.98 -13.61 -5.61
CA LEU A 14 10.54 -12.76 -4.50
C LEU A 14 11.59 -11.70 -4.14
N ASP A 15 12.86 -12.08 -4.07
CA ASP A 15 13.98 -11.18 -3.78
C ASP A 15 14.11 -10.08 -4.84
N TRP A 16 14.05 -10.46 -6.13
CA TRP A 16 14.03 -9.50 -7.25
C TRP A 16 12.85 -8.53 -7.20
N VAL A 17 11.61 -9.02 -6.97
CA VAL A 17 10.42 -8.15 -6.84
C VAL A 17 10.56 -7.23 -5.63
N ASN A 18 11.05 -7.75 -4.52
CA ASN A 18 11.25 -7.00 -3.28
C ASN A 18 12.28 -5.88 -3.44
N ALA A 19 13.41 -6.16 -4.09
CA ALA A 19 14.43 -5.17 -4.43
C ALA A 19 13.92 -4.12 -5.43
N THR A 20 13.28 -4.55 -6.52
CA THR A 20 12.82 -3.66 -7.61
C THR A 20 11.70 -2.72 -7.16
N CYS A 21 10.75 -3.22 -6.36
CA CYS A 21 9.57 -2.47 -5.93
C CYS A 21 9.69 -1.88 -4.51
N ALA A 22 10.81 -2.06 -3.82
CA ALA A 22 10.95 -1.77 -2.38
C ALA A 22 9.78 -2.36 -1.57
N LEU A 23 9.62 -3.69 -1.63
CA LEU A 23 8.58 -4.46 -0.94
C LEU A 23 9.18 -5.60 -0.09
N SER A 24 8.39 -6.09 0.87
CA SER A 24 8.67 -7.31 1.65
C SER A 24 7.59 -8.38 1.40
N LEU A 25 7.43 -8.82 0.14
CA LEU A 25 6.54 -9.93 -0.21
C LEU A 25 7.16 -11.27 0.21
N THR A 26 6.32 -12.17 0.71
CA THR A 26 6.70 -13.51 1.18
C THR A 26 6.10 -14.64 0.34
N LYS A 27 5.09 -14.32 -0.48
CA LYS A 27 4.43 -15.27 -1.40
C LYS A 27 4.26 -14.63 -2.76
N VAL A 28 4.65 -15.34 -3.82
CA VAL A 28 4.46 -14.88 -5.21
C VAL A 28 2.96 -14.65 -5.52
N GLU A 29 2.08 -15.38 -4.84
CA GLU A 29 0.62 -15.20 -4.90
C GLU A 29 0.19 -13.76 -4.53
N GLN A 30 0.96 -13.01 -3.74
CA GLN A 30 0.65 -11.60 -3.40
C GLN A 30 0.75 -10.64 -4.60
N THR A 31 1.35 -11.07 -5.71
CA THR A 31 1.41 -10.28 -6.95
C THR A 31 0.17 -10.43 -7.84
N CYS A 32 -0.78 -11.32 -7.48
CA CYS A 32 -2.04 -11.51 -8.22
C CYS A 32 -2.93 -10.26 -8.29
N THR A 33 -2.60 -9.25 -7.49
CA THR A 33 -3.27 -7.93 -7.47
C THR A 33 -3.03 -7.13 -8.75
N GLY A 34 -2.04 -7.48 -9.58
CA GLY A 34 -1.64 -6.75 -10.78
C GLY A 34 -0.91 -5.41 -10.53
N ALA A 35 -1.02 -4.83 -9.33
CA ALA A 35 -0.42 -3.54 -8.98
C ALA A 35 1.13 -3.58 -9.03
N VAL A 36 1.73 -4.67 -8.53
CA VAL A 36 3.18 -4.92 -8.59
C VAL A 36 3.66 -5.00 -10.04
N ALA A 37 2.92 -5.68 -10.93
CA ALA A 37 3.27 -5.77 -12.34
C ALA A 37 3.20 -4.40 -13.04
N CYS A 38 2.21 -3.57 -12.70
CA CYS A 38 2.11 -2.20 -13.21
C CYS A 38 3.32 -1.35 -12.79
N GLN A 39 3.77 -1.49 -11.54
CA GLN A 39 4.95 -0.77 -11.04
C GLN A 39 6.26 -1.22 -11.71
N ILE A 40 6.45 -2.53 -11.91
CA ILE A 40 7.64 -3.02 -12.62
C ILE A 40 7.63 -2.53 -14.08
N LEU A 41 6.46 -2.42 -14.73
CA LEU A 41 6.37 -1.84 -16.06
C LEU A 41 6.71 -0.34 -16.10
N ASP A 42 6.32 0.41 -15.08
CA ASP A 42 6.66 1.83 -14.93
C ASP A 42 8.14 2.04 -14.62
N ALA A 43 8.79 1.08 -13.97
CA ALA A 43 10.25 1.07 -13.78
C ALA A 43 11.03 0.89 -15.11
N ILE A 44 10.46 0.16 -16.07
CA ILE A 44 11.03 0.00 -17.42
C ILE A 44 10.69 1.21 -18.31
N TYR A 45 9.43 1.66 -18.26
CA TYR A 45 8.90 2.73 -19.11
C TYR A 45 8.21 3.83 -18.28
N PRO A 46 9.00 4.68 -17.59
CA PRO A 46 8.46 5.68 -16.67
C PRO A 46 7.47 6.62 -17.36
N GLY A 47 6.29 6.76 -16.77
CA GLY A 47 5.23 7.62 -17.29
C GLY A 47 4.41 7.03 -18.45
N LYS A 48 4.63 5.76 -18.83
CA LYS A 48 3.74 5.02 -19.74
C LYS A 48 2.62 4.26 -19.00
N VAL A 49 2.79 4.02 -17.70
CA VAL A 49 1.78 3.38 -16.85
C VAL A 49 0.94 4.44 -16.13
N GLN A 50 -0.37 4.24 -16.11
CA GLN A 50 -1.29 5.12 -15.37
C GLN A 50 -1.29 4.75 -13.87
N MET A 51 -0.16 4.98 -13.19
CA MET A 51 0.04 4.65 -11.77
C MET A 51 -1.05 5.25 -10.85
N SER A 52 -1.58 6.43 -11.18
CA SER A 52 -2.69 7.06 -10.46
C SER A 52 -4.03 6.31 -10.52
N LYS A 53 -4.19 5.37 -11.46
CA LYS A 53 -5.38 4.51 -11.56
C LYS A 53 -5.15 3.11 -10.98
N VAL A 54 -3.91 2.77 -10.61
CA VAL A 54 -3.60 1.49 -9.98
C VAL A 54 -4.13 1.53 -8.54
N ASP A 55 -4.96 0.54 -8.20
CA ASP A 55 -5.47 0.36 -6.85
C ASP A 55 -4.60 -0.64 -6.08
N TRP A 56 -3.84 -0.12 -5.12
CA TRP A 56 -3.00 -0.87 -4.20
C TRP A 56 -3.77 -1.40 -2.99
N SER A 57 -4.97 -0.87 -2.73
CA SER A 57 -5.87 -1.35 -1.67
C SER A 57 -6.76 -2.51 -2.08
N ALA A 58 -6.79 -2.84 -3.38
CA ALA A 58 -7.52 -3.96 -3.96
C ALA A 58 -7.32 -5.26 -3.14
N ASN A 59 -8.41 -5.95 -2.85
CA ASN A 59 -8.45 -7.20 -2.08
C ASN A 59 -9.32 -8.29 -2.73
N LYS A 60 -10.14 -7.93 -3.73
CA LYS A 60 -11.09 -8.83 -4.38
C LYS A 60 -10.74 -9.01 -5.86
N ASP A 61 -11.07 -10.17 -6.42
CA ASP A 61 -10.73 -10.56 -7.80
C ASP A 61 -11.19 -9.53 -8.85
N TYR A 62 -12.37 -8.94 -8.69
CA TYR A 62 -12.90 -7.93 -9.62
C TYR A 62 -12.08 -6.62 -9.62
N GLU A 63 -11.42 -6.29 -8.51
CA GLU A 63 -10.54 -5.13 -8.39
C GLU A 63 -9.20 -5.41 -9.07
N TYR A 64 -8.69 -6.64 -8.95
CA TYR A 64 -7.47 -7.08 -9.64
C TYR A 64 -7.60 -7.00 -11.16
N ILE A 65 -8.78 -7.33 -11.71
CA ILE A 65 -9.08 -7.17 -13.15
C ILE A 65 -8.88 -5.72 -13.61
N GLN A 66 -9.20 -4.71 -12.78
CA GLN A 66 -9.00 -3.30 -13.15
C GLN A 66 -7.51 -2.96 -13.27
N ASN A 67 -6.67 -3.44 -12.33
CA ASN A 67 -5.22 -3.28 -12.40
C ASN A 67 -4.63 -3.99 -13.65
N TYR A 68 -5.07 -5.20 -13.95
CA TYR A 68 -4.62 -5.89 -15.17
C TYR A 68 -5.07 -5.22 -16.48
N LYS A 69 -6.25 -4.56 -16.51
CA LYS A 69 -6.66 -3.76 -17.68
C LYS A 69 -5.74 -2.55 -17.93
N ILE A 70 -5.22 -1.92 -16.86
CA ILE A 70 -4.21 -0.86 -16.98
C ILE A 70 -2.92 -1.44 -17.59
N LEU A 71 -2.46 -2.58 -17.06
CA LEU A 71 -1.27 -3.29 -17.54
C LEU A 71 -1.38 -3.66 -19.03
N GLN A 72 -2.48 -4.30 -19.42
CA GLN A 72 -2.78 -4.67 -20.81
C GLN A 72 -2.79 -3.45 -21.74
N LYS A 73 -3.42 -2.35 -21.33
CA LYS A 73 -3.46 -1.12 -22.13
C LYS A 73 -2.06 -0.54 -22.37
N THR A 74 -1.19 -0.55 -21.35
CA THR A 74 0.21 -0.11 -21.54
C THR A 74 1.00 -1.13 -22.39
N PHE A 75 0.76 -2.44 -22.26
CA PHE A 75 1.35 -3.47 -23.13
C PHE A 75 1.00 -3.25 -24.62
N THR A 76 -0.27 -3.01 -24.95
CA THR A 76 -0.70 -2.67 -26.32
C THR A 76 -0.03 -1.39 -26.81
N THR A 77 0.09 -0.37 -25.95
CA THR A 77 0.75 0.91 -26.29
C THR A 77 2.24 0.74 -26.61
N LEU A 78 2.91 -0.15 -25.87
CA LEU A 78 4.33 -0.51 -26.06
C LEU A 78 4.55 -1.58 -27.13
N LYS A 79 3.48 -2.10 -27.76
CA LYS A 79 3.51 -3.21 -28.73
C LYS A 79 4.18 -4.49 -28.18
N ILE A 80 3.99 -4.77 -26.90
CA ILE A 80 4.47 -6.00 -26.25
C ILE A 80 3.52 -7.14 -26.61
N ASP A 81 3.93 -7.99 -27.55
CA ASP A 81 3.17 -9.17 -27.96
C ASP A 81 3.31 -10.30 -26.91
N ARG A 82 2.59 -10.16 -25.79
CA ARG A 82 2.47 -11.18 -24.76
C ARG A 82 1.02 -11.31 -24.31
N HIS A 83 0.47 -12.51 -24.47
CA HIS A 83 -0.81 -12.85 -23.87
C HIS A 83 -0.67 -12.94 -22.34
N ILE A 84 -1.53 -12.21 -21.61
CA ILE A 84 -1.59 -12.21 -20.14
C ILE A 84 -2.90 -12.89 -19.74
N GLU A 85 -2.81 -14.09 -19.15
CA GLU A 85 -3.97 -14.87 -18.70
C GLU A 85 -4.53 -14.34 -17.36
N VAL A 86 -5.17 -13.17 -17.40
CA VAL A 86 -5.70 -12.46 -16.22
C VAL A 86 -6.54 -13.37 -15.34
N ASP A 87 -7.48 -14.14 -15.91
CA ASP A 87 -8.34 -15.10 -15.21
C ASP A 87 -7.59 -16.22 -14.45
N LYS A 88 -6.35 -16.53 -14.81
CA LYS A 88 -5.50 -17.47 -14.07
C LYS A 88 -4.72 -16.76 -12.97
N LEU A 89 -4.22 -15.56 -13.25
CA LEU A 89 -3.42 -14.75 -12.33
C LEU A 89 -4.24 -14.24 -11.15
N ILE A 90 -5.40 -13.63 -11.38
CA ILE A 90 -6.25 -13.03 -10.33
C ILE A 90 -6.68 -14.05 -9.27
N ARG A 91 -6.89 -15.31 -9.68
CA ARG A 91 -7.22 -16.45 -8.79
C ARG A 91 -6.10 -16.80 -7.80
N GLY A 92 -4.96 -16.11 -7.83
CA GLY A 92 -3.87 -16.30 -6.89
C GLY A 92 -3.15 -17.65 -7.02
N LYS A 93 -3.33 -18.38 -8.14
CA LYS A 93 -2.68 -19.68 -8.32
C LYS A 93 -1.16 -19.54 -8.33
N TYR A 94 -0.48 -20.34 -7.50
CA TYR A 94 0.97 -20.28 -7.31
C TYR A 94 1.76 -20.51 -8.61
N GLN A 95 1.41 -21.52 -9.42
CA GLN A 95 2.14 -21.84 -10.65
C GLN A 95 1.98 -20.74 -11.70
N ASP A 96 0.75 -20.32 -11.99
CA ASP A 96 0.46 -19.28 -12.98
C ASP A 96 1.12 -17.93 -12.60
N ASN A 97 1.07 -17.54 -11.33
CA ASN A 97 1.74 -16.32 -10.85
C ASN A 97 3.28 -16.42 -10.89
N LEU A 98 3.85 -17.61 -10.62
CA LEU A 98 5.29 -17.84 -10.70
C LEU A 98 5.80 -17.79 -12.15
N GLU A 99 5.13 -18.48 -13.08
CA GLU A 99 5.50 -18.48 -14.50
C GLU A 99 5.42 -17.06 -15.08
N PHE A 100 4.35 -16.32 -14.76
CA PHE A 100 4.22 -14.93 -15.16
C PHE A 100 5.37 -14.07 -14.63
N MET A 101 5.75 -14.21 -13.35
CA MET A 101 6.85 -13.44 -12.77
C MET A 101 8.24 -13.86 -13.28
N GLN A 102 8.46 -15.13 -13.63
CA GLN A 102 9.67 -15.57 -14.32
C GLN A 102 9.83 -14.90 -15.68
N TRP A 103 8.75 -14.88 -16.48
CA TRP A 103 8.73 -14.15 -17.75
C TRP A 103 8.90 -12.63 -17.52
N TYR A 104 8.25 -12.07 -16.49
CA TYR A 104 8.33 -10.64 -16.17
C TYR A 104 9.74 -10.20 -15.78
N LYS A 105 10.47 -11.01 -15.02
CA LYS A 105 11.88 -10.77 -14.69
C LYS A 105 12.75 -10.74 -15.95
N ARG A 106 12.59 -11.71 -16.84
CA ARG A 106 13.34 -11.76 -18.10
C ARG A 106 13.00 -10.57 -19.01
N PHE A 107 11.72 -10.19 -19.07
CA PHE A 107 11.27 -9.00 -19.78
C PHE A 107 11.89 -7.72 -19.20
N TYR A 108 11.94 -7.59 -17.87
CA TYR A 108 12.62 -6.49 -17.19
C TYR A 108 14.12 -6.45 -17.53
N GLU A 109 14.85 -7.55 -17.36
CA GLU A 109 16.29 -7.61 -17.65
C GLU A 109 16.65 -7.31 -19.12
N LEU A 110 15.74 -7.57 -20.06
CA LEU A 110 15.92 -7.25 -21.48
C LEU A 110 15.62 -5.79 -21.84
N ASN A 111 14.79 -5.09 -21.05
CA ASN A 111 14.30 -3.74 -21.40
C ASN A 111 14.75 -2.64 -20.42
N ALA A 112 15.12 -2.97 -19.19
CA ALA A 112 15.60 -2.04 -18.15
C ALA A 112 17.07 -1.62 -18.37
N GLY A 113 17.43 -1.32 -19.63
CA GLY A 113 18.79 -1.10 -20.12
C GLY A 113 19.44 0.21 -19.65
N GLY A 114 19.59 0.37 -18.34
CA GLY A 114 19.97 1.61 -17.68
C GLY A 114 18.81 2.15 -16.84
N ALA A 115 18.55 1.52 -15.69
CA ALA A 115 17.70 2.10 -14.67
C ALA A 115 18.32 3.41 -14.18
N GLY A 116 17.76 4.55 -14.62
CA GLY A 116 17.94 5.82 -13.92
C GLY A 116 17.24 5.79 -12.56
N ASP A 117 17.31 6.88 -11.80
CA ASP A 117 16.73 7.03 -10.47
C ASP A 117 15.19 6.87 -10.46
N TYR A 118 14.74 5.61 -10.49
CA TYR A 118 13.35 5.22 -10.32
C TYR A 118 13.05 5.06 -8.83
N ASP A 119 12.22 5.94 -8.28
CA ASP A 119 11.70 5.79 -6.92
C ASP A 119 10.40 4.97 -6.93
N PRO A 120 10.43 3.66 -6.56
CA PRO A 120 9.24 2.83 -6.50
C PRO A 120 8.24 3.32 -5.44
N ILE A 121 8.70 3.96 -4.37
CA ILE A 121 7.84 4.40 -3.26
C ILE A 121 7.03 5.62 -3.73
N ALA A 122 7.68 6.65 -4.27
CA ALA A 122 7.01 7.84 -4.77
C ALA A 122 6.04 7.54 -5.94
N GLN A 123 6.36 6.56 -6.80
CA GLN A 123 5.44 6.12 -7.86
C GLN A 123 4.24 5.34 -7.31
N ARG A 124 4.44 4.55 -6.24
CA ARG A 124 3.34 3.87 -5.55
C ARG A 124 2.40 4.86 -4.87
N GLU A 125 2.91 5.90 -4.22
CA GLU A 125 2.09 6.90 -3.51
C GLU A 125 1.14 7.70 -4.44
N LYS A 126 1.42 7.77 -5.75
CA LYS A 126 0.50 8.34 -6.74
C LYS A 126 -0.77 7.51 -6.94
N GLY A 127 -0.73 6.21 -6.63
CA GLY A 127 -1.83 5.26 -6.79
C GLY A 127 -2.70 5.14 -5.54
N LYS A 128 -3.97 4.78 -5.71
CA LYS A 128 -4.94 4.66 -4.61
C LYS A 128 -4.47 3.59 -3.61
N GLY A 129 -4.37 3.95 -2.34
CA GLY A 129 -3.93 3.05 -1.26
C GLY A 129 -2.41 2.77 -1.23
N GLY A 130 -1.62 3.42 -2.09
CA GLY A 130 -0.18 3.13 -2.24
C GLY A 130 0.63 3.24 -0.95
N ALA A 131 0.43 4.32 -0.17
CA ALA A 131 1.10 4.51 1.11
C ALA A 131 0.78 3.40 2.13
N ALA A 132 -0.48 2.94 2.19
CA ALA A 132 -0.88 1.84 3.07
C ALA A 132 -0.26 0.50 2.63
N TYR A 133 -0.12 0.26 1.32
CA TYR A 133 0.56 -0.93 0.79
C TYR A 133 2.06 -0.91 1.08
N SER A 134 2.73 0.24 0.92
CA SER A 134 4.12 0.45 1.34
C SER A 134 4.31 0.22 2.85
N ALA A 135 3.37 0.66 3.70
CA ALA A 135 3.42 0.42 5.13
C ALA A 135 3.22 -1.06 5.48
N LYS A 136 2.28 -1.75 4.80
CA LYS A 136 1.98 -3.18 4.99
C LYS A 136 3.13 -4.10 4.60
N TYR A 137 3.82 -3.77 3.51
CA TYR A 137 4.93 -4.55 2.95
C TYR A 137 6.27 -3.82 3.07
N LYS A 138 6.48 -3.11 4.18
CA LYS A 138 7.63 -2.23 4.40
C LYS A 138 8.95 -2.97 4.16
N PHE A 139 9.70 -2.53 3.16
CA PHE A 139 11.03 -3.05 2.86
C PHE A 139 12.08 -2.41 3.76
N ALA A 140 12.76 -3.22 4.56
CA ALA A 140 13.84 -2.76 5.44
C ALA A 140 15.18 -2.56 4.70
N GLY A 141 15.30 -3.03 3.45
CA GLY A 141 16.51 -2.90 2.63
C GLY A 141 16.62 -1.59 1.85
N ALA A 142 15.59 -0.75 1.84
CA ALA A 142 15.67 0.58 1.25
C ALA A 142 16.37 1.54 2.23
N THR A 143 17.70 1.61 2.16
CA THR A 143 18.47 2.71 2.76
C THR A 143 18.31 3.99 1.93
N ALA A 144 17.07 4.47 1.80
CA ALA A 144 16.78 5.81 1.35
C ALA A 144 17.20 6.79 2.45
N GLY A 145 18.26 7.54 2.20
CA GLY A 145 18.83 8.47 3.18
C GLY A 145 17.94 9.68 3.42
N ALA A 146 17.18 9.68 4.51
CA ALA A 146 16.65 10.89 5.15
C ALA A 146 16.44 10.63 6.65
N PRO A 147 17.08 11.40 7.56
CA PRO A 147 16.84 11.24 8.99
C PRO A 147 15.47 11.81 9.35
N ALA A 148 14.59 10.99 9.92
CA ALA A 148 13.36 11.47 10.52
C ALA A 148 13.69 12.46 11.67
N PRO A 149 13.01 13.62 11.77
CA PRO A 149 13.30 14.59 12.82
C PRO A 149 12.93 14.01 14.18
N ALA A 150 13.95 13.68 14.97
CA ALA A 150 13.79 13.13 16.31
C ALA A 150 13.05 14.13 17.22
N LYS A 151 11.82 13.79 17.63
CA LYS A 151 11.10 14.51 18.68
C LYS A 151 11.88 14.37 20.00
N LYS A 152 12.67 15.39 20.32
CA LYS A 152 13.41 15.50 21.58
C LYS A 152 12.43 15.51 22.76
N ARG A 153 12.30 14.39 23.46
CA ARG A 153 11.80 14.39 24.85
C ARG A 153 12.96 14.85 25.74
N PRO A 154 12.82 15.93 26.53
CA PRO A 154 13.83 16.28 27.51
C PRO A 154 13.86 15.19 28.60
N VAL A 155 15.04 14.69 28.90
CA VAL A 155 15.28 13.83 30.07
C VAL A 155 15.77 14.72 31.21
N ALA A 156 15.16 14.58 32.39
CA ALA A 156 15.62 15.23 33.62
C ALA A 156 15.89 14.15 34.67
N SER A 157 17.18 13.94 34.96
CA SER A 157 17.68 13.45 36.25
C SER A 157 18.28 14.69 36.95
N THR A 158 18.28 14.86 38.28
CA THR A 158 18.69 13.91 39.32
C THR A 158 18.06 14.21 40.69
N SER A 159 18.24 13.27 41.61
CA SER A 159 17.92 13.23 43.04
C SER A 159 18.41 14.40 43.92
N LYS A 160 17.67 14.72 45.02
CA LYS A 160 18.14 14.57 46.43
C LYS A 160 17.01 14.67 47.48
N ALA A 161 17.32 14.33 48.74
CA ALA A 161 16.39 14.01 49.84
C ALA A 161 15.96 15.18 50.75
N SER A 162 14.92 14.95 51.57
CA SER A 162 14.73 15.60 52.89
C SER A 162 13.72 14.87 53.79
N ALA A 163 13.71 15.21 55.09
CA ALA A 163 13.12 14.44 56.19
C ALA A 163 11.70 14.90 56.64
N LYS A 164 11.21 14.30 57.75
CA LYS A 164 9.84 14.27 58.32
C LYS A 164 9.79 14.92 59.73
N PRO A 165 8.63 15.30 60.36
CA PRO A 165 7.32 15.80 59.89
C PRO A 165 7.17 17.29 60.35
N PRO A 166 6.28 17.81 61.27
CA PRO A 166 5.04 17.35 61.98
C PRO A 166 3.72 18.02 61.50
N GLY A 167 2.55 17.55 61.98
CA GLY A 167 1.26 18.26 61.89
C GLY A 167 0.03 17.39 61.59
N ALA A 168 -0.87 17.23 62.57
CA ALA A 168 -2.21 16.64 62.49
C ALA A 168 -3.18 17.57 63.30
N PRO A 169 -4.53 17.41 63.35
CA PRO A 169 -5.32 16.22 62.98
C PRO A 169 -6.76 16.41 62.38
N VAL A 170 -7.33 15.26 61.94
CA VAL A 170 -8.75 14.79 61.91
C VAL A 170 -9.89 15.42 61.05
N SER A 171 -10.77 14.48 60.62
CA SER A 171 -12.23 14.55 60.37
C SER A 171 -12.77 15.10 59.03
N VAL A 172 -13.91 14.65 58.48
CA VAL A 172 -14.65 13.35 58.46
C VAL A 172 -15.87 13.51 57.52
N GLU A 173 -16.35 12.43 56.85
CA GLU A 173 -17.70 12.35 56.21
C GLU A 173 -18.01 13.32 55.02
N LYS A 174 -19.07 13.19 54.18
CA LYS A 174 -19.97 12.10 53.70
C LYS A 174 -20.82 12.65 52.53
N GLU A 175 -21.39 11.78 51.67
CA GLU A 175 -22.62 12.03 50.83
C GLU A 175 -22.61 13.28 49.88
N LYS A 176 -23.48 13.49 48.88
CA LYS A 176 -24.39 12.75 47.98
C LYS A 176 -25.14 13.86 47.19
N ALA A 177 -25.87 13.48 46.14
CA ALA A 177 -26.73 14.33 45.29
C ALA A 177 -25.95 15.22 44.29
N GLY A 178 -26.51 15.54 43.13
CA GLY A 178 -27.78 15.11 42.55
C GLY A 178 -28.08 15.87 41.25
N GLY A 179 -28.88 15.31 40.35
CA GLY A 179 -29.21 15.94 39.08
C GLY A 179 -29.71 14.93 38.04
N PHE A 180 -31.03 14.67 38.05
CA PHE A 180 -31.71 13.97 36.96
C PHE A 180 -32.09 15.00 35.86
N PRO A 181 -32.53 14.58 34.65
CA PRO A 181 -32.46 15.38 33.44
C PRO A 181 -33.74 16.20 33.16
N GLU A 182 -33.58 17.18 32.29
CA GLU A 182 -34.62 17.88 31.54
C GLU A 182 -34.11 17.87 30.08
N GLY A 183 -34.84 17.40 29.08
CA GLY A 183 -36.16 17.83 28.60
C GLY A 183 -35.92 18.30 27.16
N ASP A 184 -36.12 17.42 26.17
CA ASP A 184 -37.35 17.37 25.35
C ASP A 184 -37.64 18.70 24.63
N PHE A 185 -37.58 18.72 23.29
CA PHE A 185 -38.65 19.23 22.42
C PHE A 185 -38.38 19.01 20.90
N SER A 186 -39.41 18.51 20.20
CA SER A 186 -39.78 18.64 18.77
C SER A 186 -38.81 18.32 17.60
N VAL A 187 -39.13 17.16 17.00
CA VAL A 187 -39.57 16.85 15.60
C VAL A 187 -39.86 18.02 14.61
N PRO A 188 -40.12 17.73 13.31
CA PRO A 188 -39.22 17.91 12.17
C PRO A 188 -39.55 19.16 11.31
N ASP A 189 -38.84 19.36 10.20
CA ASP A 189 -39.33 20.19 9.09
C ASP A 189 -39.12 19.45 7.74
N ASP A 190 -40.04 19.69 6.81
CA ASP A 190 -40.27 18.94 5.58
C ASP A 190 -40.09 19.87 4.34
N ASP A 191 -40.32 19.34 3.14
CA ASP A 191 -40.63 20.06 1.89
C ASP A 191 -39.51 20.57 0.95
N ALA A 192 -39.49 19.89 -0.22
CA ALA A 192 -39.46 20.39 -1.60
C ALA A 192 -38.25 21.07 -2.29
N GLY A 193 -38.18 20.78 -3.60
CA GLY A 193 -37.31 21.38 -4.60
C GLY A 193 -36.30 20.38 -5.18
N GLY A 194 -36.38 19.88 -6.42
CA GLY A 194 -37.35 20.12 -7.49
C GLY A 194 -36.64 20.44 -8.81
N GLU A 195 -36.36 19.42 -9.62
CA GLU A 195 -35.98 19.59 -11.04
C GLU A 195 -36.57 18.47 -11.89
N ASP A 196 -37.63 18.84 -12.61
CA ASP A 196 -38.11 18.21 -13.84
C ASP A 196 -37.29 18.79 -15.00
N GLU A 197 -36.87 18.00 -15.99
CA GLU A 197 -37.12 18.30 -17.42
C GLU A 197 -36.61 17.15 -18.32
N LEU A 198 -37.38 16.83 -19.36
CA LEU A 198 -37.07 15.83 -20.39
C LEU A 198 -36.23 16.42 -21.53
N MET A 199 -35.40 15.58 -22.17
CA MET A 199 -35.54 15.29 -23.61
C MET A 199 -34.85 13.98 -24.02
#